data_AF-A0A9D4K4S6-F1
#
_entry.id   AF-A0A9D4K4S6-F1
#
_cell.length_a   1.000
_cell.length_b   1.000
_cell.length_c   1.000
_cell.angle_alpha   90.00
_cell.angle_beta   90.00
_cell.angle_gamma   90.00
#
_symmetry.space_group_name_H-M   'P 1'
#
loop_
_entity.id
_entity.type
_entity.pdbx_description
1 polymer ?
#
loop_
_entity_poly.entity_id
_entity_poly.type
_entity_poly.pdbx_seq_one_letter_code
_entity_poly.pdbx_strand_id
1 'polypeptide(L)'
;MIEIYKISIGKYDPEAADFIKWRNDHSVRETTRGNTDKKFVQRPNFSSRKHCFTMRAAKIWNSLPNHVASAKTINTFKNRLDNHWKNQDMLYNYKAAINCNTGSHTSRDLEEFNEDSESGEYLCWKTSTSIHKYP
;
A
#
# COMPACT_ATOMS: atom_id res chain seq x y z
N MET A 1 -7.28 -4.48 -2.83
CA MET A 1 -6.84 -5.80 -3.31
C MET A 1 -7.65 -6.32 -4.46
N ILE A 2 -8.99 -6.25 -4.37
CA ILE A 2 -9.88 -6.68 -5.45
C ILE A 2 -9.58 -6.01 -6.80
N GLU A 3 -9.21 -4.73 -6.79
CA GLU A 3 -8.84 -4.00 -8.01
C GLU A 3 -7.57 -4.54 -8.67
N ILE A 4 -6.54 -4.90 -7.88
CA ILE A 4 -5.34 -5.54 -8.40
C ILE A 4 -5.69 -6.90 -9.01
N TYR A 5 -6.57 -7.67 -8.37
CA TYR A 5 -7.00 -8.96 -8.92
C TYR A 5 -7.71 -8.79 -10.27
N LYS A 6 -8.63 -7.82 -10.39
CA LYS A 6 -9.32 -7.51 -11.66
C LYS A 6 -8.33 -7.11 -12.77
N ILE A 7 -7.32 -6.30 -12.45
CA ILE A 7 -6.24 -5.95 -13.37
C ILE A 7 -5.46 -7.21 -13.76
N SER A 8 -5.21 -8.10 -12.80
CA SER A 8 -4.48 -9.35 -12.99
C SER A 8 -5.15 -10.29 -13.99
N ILE A 9 -6.48 -10.38 -13.96
CA ILE A 9 -7.27 -11.25 -14.85
C ILE A 9 -7.66 -10.58 -16.18
N GLY A 10 -7.17 -9.36 -16.45
CA GLY A 10 -7.45 -8.63 -17.69
C GLY A 10 -8.91 -8.14 -17.82
N LYS A 11 -9.60 -7.85 -16.71
CA LYS A 11 -10.95 -7.25 -16.74
C LYS A 11 -10.94 -5.74 -16.94
N TYR A 12 -9.78 -5.11 -16.79
CA TYR A 12 -9.58 -3.69 -17.05
C TYR A 12 -8.99 -3.49 -18.44
N ASP A 13 -9.26 -2.32 -19.01
CA ASP A 13 -8.59 -1.84 -20.21
C ASP A 13 -7.06 -1.75 -19.96
N PRO A 14 -6.22 -2.38 -20.80
CA PRO A 14 -4.77 -2.32 -20.67
C PRO A 14 -4.21 -0.90 -20.52
N GLU A 15 -4.76 0.08 -21.25
CA GLU A 15 -4.28 1.48 -21.18
C GLU A 15 -4.57 2.11 -19.82
N ALA A 16 -5.73 1.78 -19.25
CA ALA A 16 -6.10 2.24 -17.92
C ALA A 16 -5.29 1.57 -16.80
N ALA A 17 -4.70 0.39 -17.05
CA ALA A 17 -4.02 -0.43 -16.05
C ALA A 17 -2.48 -0.29 -16.03
N ASP A 18 -1.87 0.51 -16.91
CA ASP A 18 -0.41 0.61 -17.07
C ASP A 18 0.34 1.14 -15.83
N PHE A 19 -0.39 1.73 -14.88
CA PHE A 19 0.19 2.20 -13.62
C PHE A 19 0.65 1.07 -12.67
N ILE A 20 0.22 -0.18 -12.89
CA ILE A 20 0.73 -1.36 -12.17
C ILE A 20 1.52 -2.24 -13.12
N LYS A 21 2.85 -2.19 -13.01
CA LYS A 21 3.73 -3.05 -13.81
C LYS A 21 3.92 -4.41 -13.15
N TRP A 22 3.89 -5.44 -13.98
CA TRP A 22 4.29 -6.78 -13.58
C TRP A 22 5.81 -6.82 -13.37
N ARG A 23 6.28 -7.66 -12.43
CA ARG A 23 7.72 -7.90 -12.34
C ARG A 23 8.12 -8.68 -13.59
N ASN A 24 8.84 -8.02 -14.51
CA ASN A 24 9.33 -8.65 -15.73
C ASN A 24 10.15 -9.89 -15.39
N ASP A 25 9.90 -10.97 -16.12
CA ASP A 25 10.44 -12.34 -16.01
C ASP A 25 11.96 -12.45 -16.28
N HIS A 26 12.68 -11.33 -16.40
CA HIS A 26 14.12 -11.34 -16.70
C HIS A 26 15.02 -11.77 -15.53
N SER A 27 14.46 -12.12 -14.37
CA SER A 27 15.19 -12.90 -13.38
C SER A 27 14.79 -14.36 -13.50
N VAL A 28 15.64 -15.16 -14.17
CA VAL A 28 15.62 -16.63 -14.33
C VAL A 28 15.78 -17.37 -12.98
N ARG A 29 15.09 -16.89 -11.95
CA ARG A 29 15.03 -17.49 -10.62
C ARG A 29 13.57 -17.56 -10.28
N GLU A 30 12.93 -18.64 -10.70
CA GLU A 30 11.68 -19.11 -10.11
C GLU A 30 11.83 -19.00 -8.61
N THR A 31 11.19 -17.99 -8.03
CA THR A 31 11.33 -17.74 -6.61
C THR A 31 10.51 -18.83 -5.95
N THR A 32 11.19 -19.86 -5.43
CA THR A 32 10.56 -21.04 -4.80
C THR A 32 9.78 -20.68 -3.52
N ARG A 33 9.68 -19.38 -3.19
CA ARG A 33 9.05 -18.82 -1.99
C ARG A 33 8.16 -17.61 -2.35
N GLY A 34 6.85 -17.79 -2.21
CA GLY A 34 5.83 -16.71 -2.29
C GLY A 34 4.85 -16.85 -3.47
N ASN A 35 4.10 -15.78 -3.75
CA ASN A 35 3.19 -15.68 -4.91
C ASN A 35 3.97 -15.68 -6.23
N THR A 36 3.48 -16.40 -7.25
CA THR A 36 4.02 -16.39 -8.62
C THR A 36 3.77 -15.04 -9.30
N ASP A 37 2.62 -14.42 -9.03
CA ASP A 37 2.14 -13.20 -9.67
C ASP A 37 2.65 -11.93 -8.98
N LYS A 38 3.97 -11.80 -8.78
CA LYS A 38 4.52 -10.62 -8.08
C LYS A 38 4.41 -9.36 -8.95
N LYS A 39 3.89 -8.29 -8.36
CA LYS A 39 3.89 -6.95 -8.96
C LYS A 39 5.22 -6.26 -8.73
N PHE A 40 5.64 -5.45 -9.71
CA PHE A 40 6.83 -4.64 -9.56
C PHE A 40 6.56 -3.52 -8.54
N VAL A 41 7.39 -3.44 -7.51
CA VAL A 41 7.37 -2.35 -6.54
C VAL A 41 8.58 -1.48 -6.83
N GLN A 42 8.34 -0.30 -7.42
CA GLN A 42 9.39 0.70 -7.60
C GLN A 42 9.87 1.19 -6.23
N ARG A 43 11.17 1.44 -6.08
CA ARG A 43 11.68 2.11 -4.87
C ARG A 43 11.28 3.59 -4.93
N PRO A 44 10.50 4.11 -3.96
CA PRO A 44 10.14 5.52 -3.97
C PRO A 44 11.35 6.37 -3.56
N ASN A 45 11.66 7.41 -4.33
CA ASN A 45 12.73 8.35 -3.96
C ASN A 45 12.33 9.31 -2.83
N PHE A 46 11.02 9.40 -2.52
CA PHE A 46 10.46 10.33 -1.53
C PHE A 46 9.56 9.57 -0.55
N SER A 47 9.52 10.03 0.70
CA SER A 47 8.67 9.45 1.74
C SER A 47 7.19 9.52 1.36
N SER A 48 6.72 10.60 0.73
CA SER A 48 5.33 10.74 0.28
C SER A 48 4.92 9.64 -0.72
N ARG A 49 5.80 9.31 -1.67
CA ARG A 49 5.52 8.27 -2.68
C ARG A 49 5.40 6.86 -2.10
N LYS A 50 5.98 6.61 -0.92
CA LYS A 50 5.84 5.31 -0.22
C LYS A 50 4.40 5.03 0.22
N HIS A 51 3.58 6.07 0.37
CA HIS A 51 2.19 5.98 0.79
C HIS A 51 1.18 5.96 -0.36
N CYS A 52 1.62 6.13 -1.61
CA CYS A 52 0.73 6.06 -2.77
C CYS A 52 0.10 4.68 -2.94
N PHE A 53 -1.10 4.66 -3.53
CA PHE A 53 -1.89 3.44 -3.75
C PHE A 53 -1.07 2.35 -4.46
N THR A 54 -0.39 2.69 -5.55
CA THR A 54 0.36 1.73 -6.38
C THR A 54 1.43 0.99 -5.58
N MET A 55 2.16 1.71 -4.73
CA MET A 55 3.22 1.16 -3.89
C MET A 55 2.66 0.28 -2.78
N ARG A 56 1.67 0.79 -2.03
CA ARG A 56 1.04 0.04 -0.92
C ARG A 56 0.35 -1.20 -1.42
N ALA A 57 -0.47 -1.07 -2.45
CA ALA A 57 -1.28 -2.15 -2.97
C ALA A 57 -0.39 -3.24 -3.61
N ALA A 58 0.70 -2.87 -4.31
CA ALA A 58 1.67 -3.83 -4.80
C ALA A 58 2.44 -4.54 -3.66
N LYS A 59 2.82 -3.84 -2.59
CA LYS A 59 3.45 -4.44 -1.40
C LYS A 59 2.55 -5.47 -0.75
N ILE A 60 1.27 -5.12 -0.51
CA ILE A 60 0.29 -6.04 0.08
C ILE A 60 0.03 -7.21 -0.89
N TRP A 61 -0.01 -6.99 -2.20
CA TRP A 61 -0.27 -8.07 -3.15
C TRP A 61 0.86 -9.10 -3.15
N ASN A 62 2.10 -8.62 -3.04
CA ASN A 62 3.28 -9.47 -2.97
C ASN A 62 3.41 -10.24 -1.66
N SER A 63 2.72 -9.83 -0.58
CA SER A 63 2.68 -10.58 0.68
C SER A 63 1.60 -11.66 0.70
N LEU A 64 0.65 -11.64 -0.25
CA LEU A 64 -0.37 -12.68 -0.36
C LEU A 64 0.26 -14.03 -0.70
N PRO A 65 -0.29 -15.14 -0.18
CA PRO A 65 0.15 -16.47 -0.56
C PRO A 65 -0.34 -16.83 -1.97
N ASN A 66 0.39 -17.71 -2.66
CA ASN A 66 0.11 -18.06 -4.05
C ASN A 66 -1.31 -18.59 -4.25
N HIS A 67 -1.82 -19.40 -3.31
CA HIS A 67 -3.17 -19.96 -3.39
C HIS A 67 -4.27 -18.89 -3.37
N VAL A 68 -4.04 -17.72 -2.77
CA VAL A 68 -5.00 -16.59 -2.80
C VAL A 68 -4.92 -15.88 -4.14
N ALA A 69 -3.72 -15.52 -4.60
CA ALA A 69 -3.52 -14.75 -5.82
C ALA A 69 -3.91 -15.50 -7.11
N SER A 70 -3.58 -16.80 -7.19
CA SER A 70 -3.90 -17.70 -8.32
C SER A 70 -5.37 -18.14 -8.40
N ALA A 71 -6.29 -17.44 -7.73
CA ALA A 71 -7.71 -17.78 -7.77
C ALA A 71 -8.29 -17.64 -9.19
N LYS A 72 -9.11 -18.63 -9.61
CA LYS A 72 -9.70 -18.67 -10.96
C LYS A 72 -10.83 -17.66 -11.18
N THR A 73 -11.54 -17.28 -10.12
CA THR A 73 -12.69 -16.38 -10.20
C THR A 73 -12.62 -15.29 -9.14
N ILE A 74 -13.26 -14.15 -9.40
CA ILE A 74 -13.36 -13.02 -8.46
C ILE A 74 -13.94 -13.46 -7.11
N ASN A 75 -14.98 -14.30 -7.12
CA ASN A 75 -15.60 -14.77 -5.88
C ASN A 75 -14.69 -15.72 -5.10
N THR A 76 -13.97 -16.61 -5.79
CA THR A 76 -12.96 -17.46 -5.16
C THR A 76 -11.86 -16.61 -4.53
N PHE A 77 -11.42 -15.56 -5.22
CA PHE A 77 -10.42 -14.63 -4.70
C PHE A 77 -10.91 -13.94 -3.42
N LYS A 78 -12.13 -13.38 -3.42
CA LYS A 78 -12.74 -12.74 -2.24
C LYS A 78 -12.75 -13.71 -1.05
N ASN A 79 -13.32 -14.90 -1.21
CA ASN A 79 -13.43 -15.87 -0.13
C ASN A 79 -12.05 -16.28 0.44
N ARG A 80 -11.05 -16.47 -0.44
CA ARG A 80 -9.69 -16.81 -0.02
C ARG A 80 -8.99 -15.65 0.68
N LEU A 81 -9.19 -14.43 0.19
CA LEU A 81 -8.64 -13.22 0.79
C LEU A 81 -9.24 -12.97 2.16
N ASP A 82 -10.57 -13.05 2.29
CA ASP A 82 -11.29 -12.87 3.55
C ASP A 82 -10.78 -13.89 4.57
N ASN A 83 -10.69 -15.17 4.19
CA ASN A 83 -10.12 -16.21 5.04
C ASN A 83 -8.68 -15.91 5.49
N HIS A 84 -7.84 -15.39 4.59
CA HIS A 84 -6.45 -15.04 4.91
C HIS A 84 -6.36 -13.84 5.87
N TRP A 85 -7.33 -12.93 5.84
CA TRP A 85 -7.34 -11.71 6.65
C TRP A 85 -8.22 -11.77 7.89
N LYS A 86 -8.86 -12.90 8.18
CA LYS A 86 -9.67 -13.11 9.40
C LYS A 86 -8.94 -12.74 10.70
N ASN A 87 -7.63 -13.02 10.77
CA ASN A 87 -6.82 -12.82 11.98
C ASN A 87 -6.00 -11.51 11.94
N GLN A 88 -6.46 -10.52 11.19
CA GLN A 88 -5.78 -9.23 11.09
C GLN A 88 -6.42 -8.24 12.06
N ASP A 89 -5.60 -7.52 12.82
CA ASP A 89 -6.07 -6.51 13.78
C ASP A 89 -6.89 -5.40 13.11
N MET A 90 -6.66 -5.15 11.82
CA MET A 90 -7.38 -4.16 11.02
C MET A 90 -8.90 -4.39 10.96
N LEU A 91 -9.37 -5.62 11.24
CA LEU A 91 -10.79 -5.93 11.20
C LEU A 91 -11.57 -5.18 12.28
N TYR A 92 -10.93 -4.95 13.44
CA TYR A 92 -11.53 -4.26 14.58
C TYR A 92 -10.84 -2.94 14.92
N ASN A 93 -9.63 -2.70 14.41
CA ASN A 93 -8.86 -1.49 14.64
C ASN A 93 -8.50 -0.80 13.31
N TYR A 94 -9.19 0.29 12.98
CA TYR A 94 -8.98 1.03 11.74
C TYR A 94 -7.61 1.73 11.64
N LYS A 95 -6.90 1.90 12.76
CA LYS A 95 -5.52 2.43 12.80
C LYS A 95 -4.47 1.32 12.63
N ALA A 96 -4.85 0.05 12.72
CA ALA A 96 -3.91 -1.05 12.60
C ALA A 96 -3.41 -1.22 11.16
N ALA A 97 -2.12 -1.49 11.02
CA ALA A 97 -1.52 -1.83 9.74
C ALA A 97 -1.80 -3.29 9.37
N ILE A 98 -1.86 -3.59 8.06
CA ILE A 98 -1.93 -4.96 7.57
C ILE A 98 -0.64 -5.68 7.93
N ASN A 99 -0.74 -6.77 8.69
CA ASN A 99 0.38 -7.66 8.93
C ASN A 99 0.70 -8.42 7.63
N CYS A 100 1.58 -7.82 6.85
CA CYS A 100 2.22 -8.46 5.72
C CYS A 100 3.39 -9.27 6.30
N ASN A 101 3.33 -10.60 6.26
CA ASN A 101 4.41 -11.48 6.70
C ASN A 101 5.62 -11.38 5.74
N THR A 102 6.23 -10.20 5.68
CA THR A 102 7.45 -9.91 4.95
C THR A 102 8.53 -9.82 6.01
N GLY A 103 9.50 -10.74 5.97
CA GLY A 103 10.70 -10.64 6.79
C GLY A 103 11.24 -9.21 6.78
N SER A 104 11.54 -8.71 7.97
CA SER A 104 12.15 -7.40 8.26
C SER A 104 11.18 -6.20 8.22
N HIS A 105 10.41 -6.02 9.29
CA HIS A 105 9.96 -4.70 9.70
C HIS A 105 11.13 -4.01 10.43
N THR A 106 11.70 -2.95 9.87
CA THR A 106 12.48 -1.99 10.64
C THR A 106 11.53 -1.13 11.46
N SER A 107 11.70 -1.12 12.78
CA SER A 107 10.83 -0.53 13.81
C SER A 107 10.68 1.01 13.79
N ARG A 108 10.82 1.70 12.65
CA ARG A 108 10.84 3.18 12.60
C ARG A 108 9.56 3.88 12.13
N ASP A 109 8.55 3.15 11.63
CA ASP A 109 7.35 3.79 11.04
C ASP A 109 6.11 3.76 11.96
N LEU A 110 6.24 3.50 13.27
CA LEU A 110 5.09 3.46 14.22
C LEU A 110 5.00 4.64 15.20
N GLU A 111 5.88 5.64 15.10
CA GLU A 111 5.81 6.85 15.94
C GLU A 111 5.72 8.11 15.07
N GLU A 112 4.57 8.38 14.46
CA GLU A 112 4.19 9.76 14.10
C GLU A 112 2.71 9.82 13.70
N PHE A 113 1.79 9.65 14.65
CA PHE A 113 0.39 10.13 14.55
C PHE A 113 -0.23 10.13 15.96
N ASN A 114 0.44 10.79 16.90
CA ASN A 114 -0.23 11.36 18.07
C ASN A 114 -0.58 12.79 17.68
N GLU A 115 -1.82 12.95 17.23
CA GLU A 115 -2.45 14.24 17.05
C GLU A 115 -2.94 14.64 18.44
N ASP A 116 -2.15 15.48 19.12
CA ASP A 116 -2.53 16.12 20.37
C ASP A 116 -3.76 16.97 20.11
N SER A 117 -4.92 16.41 20.44
CA SER A 117 -6.14 17.14 20.65
C SER A 117 -5.99 17.96 21.93
N GLU A 118 -5.59 19.22 21.80
CA GLU A 118 -5.82 20.21 22.84
C GLU A 118 -6.31 21.54 22.25
N SER A 119 -7.55 21.87 22.64
CA SER A 119 -8.13 23.20 22.81
C SER A 119 -7.90 24.24 21.71
N GLY A 120 -8.99 24.53 20.99
CA GLY A 120 -9.04 25.63 20.05
C GLY A 120 -8.74 27.00 20.64
N GLU A 121 -8.28 27.90 19.78
CA GLU A 121 -8.61 29.31 19.86
C GLU A 121 -8.60 29.89 18.44
N TYR A 122 -9.70 30.55 18.12
CA TYR A 122 -9.87 31.36 16.93
C TYR A 122 -9.04 32.63 17.05
N LEU A 123 -8.09 32.91 16.14
CA LEU A 123 -7.69 34.29 15.78
C LEU A 123 -7.18 34.30 14.33
N CYS A 124 -7.99 34.75 13.37
CA CYS A 124 -8.18 36.15 12.96
C CYS A 124 -7.07 36.63 12.00
N TRP A 125 -7.43 36.62 10.72
CA TRP A 125 -6.84 37.38 9.63
C TRP A 125 -6.55 38.83 10.06
N LYS A 126 -5.28 39.27 10.11
CA LYS A 126 -4.93 40.69 9.98
C LYS A 126 -3.63 40.88 9.19
N THR A 127 -3.83 41.41 8.00
CA THR A 127 -3.00 42.31 7.18
C THR A 127 -1.65 42.82 7.74
N SER A 128 -0.62 42.67 6.89
CA SER A 128 0.38 43.68 6.46
C SER A 128 1.00 44.62 7.50
N THR A 129 2.33 44.53 7.71
CA THR A 129 3.25 45.69 7.89
C THR A 129 4.73 45.26 7.72
N SER A 130 5.29 45.62 6.56
CA SER A 130 6.58 46.29 6.29
C SER A 130 7.78 46.31 7.28
N ILE A 131 8.97 46.16 6.68
CA ILE A 131 10.35 46.65 7.03
C ILE A 131 11.18 45.93 8.12
N HIS A 132 12.25 45.23 7.73
CA HIS A 132 13.63 45.61 8.10
C HIS A 132 14.74 44.93 7.29
N LYS A 133 15.73 45.76 6.92
CA LYS A 133 17.04 45.44 6.32
C LYS A 133 17.93 44.67 7.30
N TYR A 134 18.98 44.02 6.77
CA TYR A 134 20.42 44.07 7.14
C TYR A 134 21.10 42.73 6.82
N PRO A 135 22.44 42.66 6.74
CA PRO A 135 23.44 43.74 6.65
C PRO A 135 23.97 44.00 5.24
#